data_AF-A0ABD2HEN8-F1
#
_entry.id   AF-A0ABD2HEN8-F1
#
_cell.length_a   1.000
_cell.length_b   1.000
_cell.length_c   1.000
_cell.angle_alpha   90.00
_cell.angle_beta   90.00
_cell.angle_gamma   90.00
#
_symmetry.space_group_name_H-M   'P 1'
#
loop_
_entity.id
_entity.type
_entity.pdbx_description
1 polymer ?
#
loop_
_entity_poly.entity_id
_entity_poly.type
_entity_poly.pdbx_seq_one_letter_code
_entity_poly.pdbx_strand_id
1 'polypeptide(L)'
;MRRMILDQDTSRIQINLWREAAVLEVNLGERVRVTHMKCSNTDYGLQLQSSNYTKIEKPKDEVFFADIVGVMEPEEEGSSSSSSGSSSSSSSGGGGSSSAEPLLQVLTESGSILLIDRATWQPFEERLTISKLKVEMSVEGRRITKMRLVNEA
;
A
#
# COMPACT_ATOMS: atom_id res chain seq x y z
N MET A 1 -14.74 25.91 -0.99
CA MET A 1 -14.78 24.90 0.09
C MET A 1 -14.73 23.53 -0.55
N ARG A 2 -13.90 22.60 -0.06
CA ARG A 2 -13.75 21.25 -0.65
C ARG A 2 -14.11 20.21 0.40
N ARG A 3 -14.86 19.19 -0.02
CA ARG A 3 -15.27 18.08 0.84
C ARG A 3 -14.57 16.81 0.35
N MET A 4 -13.96 16.08 1.28
CA MET A 4 -13.34 14.79 1.01
C MET A 4 -13.97 13.73 1.91
N ILE A 5 -14.00 12.48 1.46
CA ILE A 5 -14.43 11.33 2.25
C ILE A 5 -13.20 10.46 2.46
N LEU A 6 -12.84 10.22 3.72
CA LEU A 6 -11.88 9.18 4.04
C LEU A 6 -12.62 7.86 4.19
N ASP A 7 -12.13 6.85 3.49
CA ASP A 7 -12.59 5.48 3.57
C ASP A 7 -11.49 4.66 4.25
N GLN A 8 -11.82 3.98 5.34
CA GLN A 8 -10.89 3.12 6.07
C GLN A 8 -11.63 1.84 6.49
N ASP A 9 -11.29 0.72 5.87
CA ASP A 9 -11.77 -0.63 6.17
C ASP A 9 -13.31 -0.76 6.12
N THR A 10 -14.00 -0.41 7.20
CA THR A 10 -15.47 -0.42 7.32
C THR A 10 -16.06 0.95 7.67
N SER A 11 -15.21 1.96 7.91
CA SER A 11 -15.60 3.28 8.41
C SER A 11 -15.37 4.36 7.35
N ARG A 12 -16.34 5.28 7.23
CA ARG A 12 -16.23 6.47 6.37
C ARG A 12 -16.38 7.73 7.19
N ILE A 13 -15.42 8.64 7.07
CA ILE A 13 -15.43 9.92 7.78
C ILE A 13 -15.41 11.06 6.78
N GLN A 14 -16.34 12.00 6.95
CA GLN A 14 -16.42 13.19 6.11
C GLN A 14 -15.50 14.29 6.63
N ILE A 15 -14.70 14.84 5.72
CA ILE A 15 -13.76 15.93 5.98
C ILE A 15 -14.17 17.18 5.20
N ASN A 16 -14.32 18.29 5.91
CA ASN A 16 -14.52 19.61 5.31
C ASN A 16 -13.22 20.42 5.36
N LEU A 17 -12.66 20.74 4.19
CA LEU A 17 -11.44 21.52 4.02
C LEU A 17 -11.76 22.96 3.63
N TRP A 18 -11.24 23.91 4.41
CA TRP A 18 -11.46 25.34 4.27
C TRP A 18 -10.18 26.04 3.80
N ARG A 19 -10.33 27.07 2.95
CA ARG A 19 -9.24 27.95 2.47
C ARG A 19 -8.07 27.15 1.87
N GLU A 20 -6.86 27.32 2.41
CA GLU A 20 -5.60 26.76 1.92
C GLU A 20 -5.58 25.22 2.00
N ALA A 21 -6.27 24.63 2.98
CA ALA A 21 -6.40 23.18 3.07
C ALA A 21 -7.15 22.57 1.87
N ALA A 22 -7.98 23.36 1.17
CA ALA A 22 -8.71 22.91 -0.02
C ALA A 22 -7.90 23.02 -1.32
N VAL A 23 -6.71 23.65 -1.28
CA VAL A 23 -5.83 23.84 -2.44
C VAL A 23 -5.01 22.58 -2.73
N LEU A 24 -4.87 21.68 -1.77
CA LEU A 24 -4.13 20.43 -1.95
C LEU A 24 -4.79 19.55 -3.02
N GLU A 25 -4.05 19.29 -4.09
CA GLU A 25 -4.40 18.31 -5.11
C GLU A 25 -3.99 16.91 -4.65
N VAL A 26 -4.99 16.12 -4.25
CA VAL A 26 -4.85 14.72 -3.83
C VAL A 26 -5.58 13.86 -4.84
N ASN A 27 -4.91 12.82 -5.35
CA ASN A 27 -5.50 11.84 -6.26
C ASN A 27 -6.17 10.70 -5.50
N LEU A 28 -7.12 10.01 -6.15
CA LEU A 28 -7.72 8.79 -5.61
C LEU A 28 -6.63 7.73 -5.45
N GLY A 29 -6.58 7.10 -4.27
CA GLY A 29 -5.55 6.13 -3.90
C GLY A 29 -4.30 6.73 -3.26
N GLU A 30 -4.18 8.07 -3.19
CA GLU A 30 -3.05 8.71 -2.53
C GLU A 30 -3.26 8.81 -1.02
N ARG A 31 -2.20 8.52 -0.26
CA ARG A 31 -2.22 8.59 1.20
C ARG A 31 -1.76 9.98 1.64
N VAL A 32 -2.54 10.64 2.48
CA VAL A 32 -2.21 11.96 3.04
C VAL A 32 -2.29 11.96 4.55
N ARG A 33 -1.42 12.73 5.21
CA ARG A 33 -1.44 12.92 6.66
C ARG A 33 -2.01 14.30 6.96
N VAL A 34 -3.18 14.32 7.58
CA VAL A 34 -3.82 15.55 8.04
C VAL A 34 -3.66 15.66 9.55
N THR A 35 -3.18 16.80 10.03
CA THR A 35 -3.00 17.08 11.47
C THR A 35 -3.81 18.29 11.90
N HIS A 36 -4.03 18.44 13.22
CA HIS A 36 -4.80 19.54 13.81
C HIS A 36 -6.22 19.68 13.21
N MET A 37 -6.93 18.56 13.11
CA MET A 37 -8.35 18.55 12.73
C MET A 37 -9.23 18.68 13.97
N LYS A 38 -10.34 19.39 13.84
CA LYS A 38 -11.38 19.43 14.87
C LYS A 38 -12.36 18.29 14.64
N CYS A 39 -12.49 17.39 15.62
CA CYS A 39 -13.55 16.39 15.60
C CYS A 39 -14.80 16.92 16.29
N SER A 40 -15.94 16.73 15.63
CA SER A 40 -17.26 17.03 16.17
C SER A 40 -18.08 15.75 16.14
N ASN A 41 -18.50 15.30 17.31
CA ASN A 41 -19.50 14.25 17.42
C ASN A 41 -20.89 14.90 17.35
N THR A 42 -21.70 14.48 16.39
CA THR A 42 -23.07 14.97 16.18
C THR A 42 -24.01 13.78 16.17
N ASP A 43 -25.32 14.00 16.33
CA ASP A 43 -26.32 12.93 16.17
C ASP A 43 -26.25 12.22 14.80
N TYR A 44 -25.68 12.89 13.79
CA TYR A 44 -25.45 12.36 12.44
C TYR A 44 -24.12 11.62 12.27
N GLY A 45 -23.33 11.46 13.34
CA GLY A 45 -22.04 10.78 13.34
C GLY A 45 -20.84 11.72 13.45
N LEU A 46 -19.65 11.12 13.29
CA LEU A 46 -18.36 11.79 13.43
C LEU A 46 -18.02 12.64 12.19
N GLN A 47 -17.74 13.92 12.39
CA GLN A 47 -17.32 14.82 11.32
C GLN A 47 -15.99 15.49 11.67
N LEU A 48 -15.12 15.64 10.67
CA LEU A 48 -13.85 16.33 10.82
C LEU A 48 -13.88 17.67 10.07
N GLN A 49 -13.48 18.72 10.77
CA GLN A 49 -13.43 20.07 10.24
C GLN A 49 -12.00 20.62 10.31
N SER A 50 -11.51 21.16 9.20
CA SER A 50 -10.23 21.88 9.19
C SER A 50 -10.31 23.16 10.01
N SER A 51 -9.23 23.50 10.71
CA SER A 51 -9.02 24.73 11.45
C SER A 51 -7.87 25.55 10.85
N ASN A 52 -7.60 26.73 11.40
CA ASN A 52 -6.46 27.56 10.97
C ASN A 52 -5.09 26.90 11.17
N TYR A 53 -5.01 25.87 12.02
CA TYR A 53 -3.78 25.13 12.30
C TYR A 53 -3.67 23.83 11.50
N THR A 54 -4.67 23.51 10.68
CA THR A 54 -4.67 22.27 9.90
C THR A 54 -3.52 22.27 8.90
N LYS A 55 -2.71 21.22 8.96
CA LYS A 55 -1.63 20.97 8.01
C LYS A 55 -1.86 19.63 7.34
N ILE A 56 -1.72 19.62 6.02
CA ILE A 56 -1.81 18.40 5.22
C ILE A 56 -0.46 18.19 4.55
N GLU A 57 0.14 17.04 4.80
CA GLU A 57 1.46 16.68 4.26
C GLU A 57 1.40 15.25 3.73
N LYS A 58 2.17 14.96 2.68
CA LYS A 58 2.31 13.57 2.21
C LYS A 58 3.25 12.84 3.18
N PRO A 59 2.82 11.70 3.76
CA PRO A 59 3.71 10.92 4.62
C PRO A 59 4.96 10.53 3.81
N LYS A 60 6.14 10.63 4.44
CA LYS A 60 7.36 10.10 3.82
C LYS A 60 7.38 8.58 3.94
N ASP A 61 8.02 7.92 2.99
CA ASP A 61 8.38 6.51 3.10
C ASP A 61 9.10 6.26 4.42
N GLU A 62 8.54 5.36 5.23
CA GLU A 62 9.17 4.92 6.46
C GLU A 62 10.08 3.73 6.12
N VAL A 63 11.36 3.88 6.42
CA VAL A 63 12.38 2.88 6.13
C VAL A 63 12.58 2.04 7.38
N PHE A 64 12.48 0.72 7.23
CA PHE A 64 12.79 -0.19 8.32
C PHE A 64 13.59 -1.39 7.84
N PHE A 65 14.26 -2.02 8.79
CA PHE A 65 15.12 -3.15 8.58
C PHE A 65 14.43 -4.39 9.10
N ALA A 66 14.25 -5.39 8.23
CA ALA A 66 13.69 -6.66 8.61
C ALA A 66 14.45 -7.80 7.94
N ASP A 67 14.54 -8.91 8.67
CA ASP A 67 15.08 -10.16 8.17
C ASP A 67 13.95 -10.89 7.47
N ILE A 68 14.09 -11.06 6.16
CA ILE A 68 13.12 -11.81 5.39
C ILE A 68 13.40 -13.29 5.60
N VAL A 69 12.34 -14.05 5.91
CA VAL A 69 12.40 -15.50 6.10
C VAL A 69 11.79 -16.26 4.93
N GLY A 70 10.82 -15.66 4.22
CA GLY A 70 10.18 -16.31 3.08
C GLY A 70 9.27 -15.37 2.30
N VAL A 71 8.88 -15.80 1.12
CA VAL A 71 7.93 -15.09 0.25
C VAL A 71 6.92 -16.11 -0.28
N MET A 72 5.64 -15.76 -0.24
CA MET A 72 4.54 -16.60 -0.69
C MET A 72 3.63 -15.83 -1.67
N GLU A 73 2.89 -16.56 -2.49
CA GLU A 73 1.88 -15.98 -3.38
C GLU A 73 0.66 -15.59 -2.55
N PRO A 74 0.07 -14.40 -2.76
CA PRO A 74 -1.15 -14.01 -2.07
C PRO A 74 -2.28 -14.96 -2.48
N GLU A 75 -3.05 -15.46 -1.51
CA GLU A 75 -4.28 -16.16 -1.83
C GLU A 75 -5.25 -15.17 -2.49
N GLU A 76 -5.53 -15.35 -3.78
CA GLU A 76 -6.62 -14.65 -4.43
C GLU A 76 -7.93 -15.14 -3.78
N GLU A 77 -8.48 -14.34 -2.85
CA GLU A 77 -9.87 -14.50 -2.44
C GLU A 77 -10.74 -14.34 -3.69
N GLY A 78 -11.28 -15.46 -4.15
CA GLY A 78 -11.64 -15.66 -5.54
C GLY A 78 -12.65 -14.67 -6.11
N SER A 79 -12.34 -14.16 -7.30
CA SER A 79 -13.35 -14.06 -8.36
C SER A 79 -13.37 -15.39 -9.11
N SER A 80 -14.32 -16.25 -8.78
CA SER A 80 -14.58 -17.49 -9.52
C SER A 80 -14.78 -17.20 -11.01
N SER A 81 -13.89 -17.74 -11.86
CA SER A 81 -14.32 -18.35 -13.12
C SER A 81 -13.37 -19.48 -13.50
N SER A 82 -13.89 -20.68 -13.37
CA SER A 82 -13.26 -21.93 -13.76
C SER A 82 -13.09 -21.99 -15.29
N SER A 83 -11.91 -22.34 -15.78
CA SER A 83 -11.83 -23.32 -16.87
C SER A 83 -10.46 -23.97 -17.01
N SER A 84 -10.52 -25.29 -17.11
CA SER A 84 -9.45 -26.28 -17.22
C SER A 84 -8.55 -26.12 -18.45
N GLY A 85 -7.29 -26.54 -18.29
CA GLY A 85 -6.69 -27.55 -19.18
C GLY A 85 -5.83 -27.08 -20.36
N SER A 86 -4.52 -27.12 -20.12
CA SER A 86 -3.43 -27.59 -20.99
C SER A 86 -3.11 -26.97 -22.37
N SER A 87 -1.86 -26.48 -22.42
CA SER A 87 -0.84 -26.62 -23.47
C SER A 87 -0.77 -25.64 -24.66
N SER A 88 0.38 -24.95 -24.67
CA SER A 88 1.22 -24.51 -25.80
C SER A 88 0.76 -23.43 -26.80
N SER A 89 1.65 -22.45 -26.95
CA SER A 89 1.93 -21.56 -28.08
C SER A 89 1.04 -20.34 -28.35
N SER A 90 1.70 -19.19 -28.17
CA SER A 90 1.62 -17.92 -28.93
C SER A 90 0.31 -17.58 -29.66
N SER A 91 -0.36 -16.49 -29.24
CA SER A 91 -0.54 -15.31 -30.11
C SER A 91 -1.20 -14.15 -29.36
N SER A 92 -0.85 -12.96 -29.87
CA SER A 92 -1.29 -11.60 -29.56
C SER A 92 -2.81 -11.41 -29.47
N GLY A 93 -3.25 -10.51 -28.57
CA GLY A 93 -4.62 -9.99 -28.54
C GLY A 93 -4.90 -9.23 -27.26
N GLY A 94 -4.91 -7.90 -27.32
CA GLY A 94 -4.92 -7.02 -26.16
C GLY A 94 -6.29 -6.67 -25.58
N GLY A 95 -6.24 -5.67 -24.69
CA GLY A 95 -7.39 -4.82 -24.36
C GLY A 95 -7.90 -4.96 -22.93
N GLY A 96 -7.20 -4.32 -21.98
CA GLY A 96 -7.72 -4.08 -20.63
C GLY A 96 -6.64 -4.00 -19.57
N SER A 97 -5.74 -3.02 -19.62
CA SER A 97 -4.80 -2.76 -18.50
C SER A 97 -5.55 -2.12 -17.32
N SER A 98 -6.34 -2.92 -16.61
CA SER A 98 -6.33 -2.87 -15.14
C SER A 98 -5.55 -4.10 -14.69
N SER A 99 -4.28 -4.13 -15.09
CA SER A 99 -3.35 -5.21 -14.76
C SER A 99 -2.85 -4.95 -13.35
N ALA A 100 -3.57 -5.46 -12.34
CA ALA A 100 -3.02 -5.54 -11.00
C ALA A 100 -1.75 -6.41 -11.09
N GLU A 101 -0.58 -5.80 -10.96
CA GLU A 101 0.68 -6.53 -11.01
C GLU A 101 0.71 -7.57 -9.86
N PRO A 102 1.20 -8.79 -10.12
CA PRO A 102 1.21 -9.84 -9.11
C PRO A 102 2.12 -9.44 -7.95
N LEU A 103 1.50 -9.10 -6.83
CA LEU A 103 2.21 -8.83 -5.59
C LEU A 103 2.55 -10.15 -4.90
N LEU A 104 3.63 -10.15 -4.13
CA LEU A 104 4.07 -11.28 -3.33
C LEU A 104 3.97 -10.92 -1.85
N GLN A 105 3.64 -11.89 -1.01
CA GLN A 105 3.57 -11.75 0.43
C GLN A 105 4.91 -12.11 1.06
N VAL A 106 5.59 -11.12 1.61
CA VAL A 106 6.88 -11.26 2.28
C VAL A 106 6.66 -11.52 3.76
N LEU A 107 7.14 -12.66 4.25
CA LEU A 107 7.16 -13.00 5.66
C LEU A 107 8.48 -12.56 6.29
N THR A 108 8.38 -11.73 7.32
CA THR A 108 9.50 -11.25 8.13
C THR A 108 9.74 -12.14 9.35
N GLU A 109 10.95 -12.14 9.90
CA GLU A 109 11.30 -12.90 11.14
C GLU A 109 10.44 -12.47 12.34
N SER A 110 9.95 -11.23 12.34
CA SER A 110 9.02 -10.72 13.36
C SER A 110 7.60 -11.29 13.24
N GLY A 111 7.27 -12.04 12.17
CA GLY A 111 5.93 -12.57 11.91
C GLY A 111 4.97 -11.59 11.21
N SER A 112 5.46 -10.48 10.68
CA SER A 112 4.66 -9.54 9.88
C SER A 112 4.71 -9.91 8.39
N ILE A 113 3.56 -9.77 7.71
CA ILE A 113 3.42 -10.02 6.27
C ILE A 113 3.24 -8.69 5.54
N LEU A 114 4.04 -8.47 4.49
CA LEU A 114 4.03 -7.26 3.67
C LEU A 114 3.90 -7.61 2.20
N LEU A 115 3.33 -6.71 1.40
CA LEU A 115 3.20 -6.92 -0.05
C LEU A 115 4.40 -6.31 -0.77
N ILE A 116 5.07 -7.06 -1.63
CA ILE A 116 6.16 -6.56 -2.48
C ILE A 116 5.84 -6.84 -3.95
N ASP A 117 6.34 -5.98 -4.83
CA ASP A 117 6.25 -6.21 -6.26
C ASP A 117 7.19 -7.32 -6.73
N ARG A 118 6.75 -8.17 -7.67
CA ARG A 118 7.60 -9.25 -8.19
C ARG A 118 8.87 -8.71 -8.85
N ALA A 119 8.81 -7.56 -9.51
CA ALA A 119 10.00 -6.92 -10.09
C ALA A 119 11.00 -6.45 -9.02
N THR A 120 10.50 -6.00 -7.87
CA THR A 120 11.34 -5.57 -6.73
C THR A 120 11.93 -6.78 -6.00
N TRP A 121 11.18 -7.88 -5.93
CA TRP A 121 11.58 -9.12 -5.26
C TRP A 121 12.60 -9.95 -6.06
N GLN A 122 12.43 -10.06 -7.38
CA GLN A 122 13.25 -10.88 -8.27
C GLN A 122 14.76 -10.90 -7.97
N PRO A 123 15.45 -9.76 -7.81
CA PRO A 123 16.91 -9.76 -7.56
C PRO A 123 17.34 -10.39 -6.23
N PHE A 124 16.40 -10.63 -5.30
CA PHE A 124 16.67 -11.19 -3.97
C PHE A 124 16.16 -12.64 -3.82
N GLU A 125 15.46 -13.18 -4.83
CA GLU A 125 14.83 -14.51 -4.80
C GLU A 125 15.81 -15.64 -4.49
N GLU A 126 16.91 -15.71 -5.24
CA GLU A 126 17.95 -16.71 -5.02
C GLU A 126 18.60 -16.57 -3.64
N ARG A 127 18.72 -15.35 -3.14
CA ARG A 127 19.40 -15.08 -1.87
C ARG A 127 18.59 -15.59 -0.68
N LEU A 128 17.27 -15.41 -0.70
CA LEU A 128 16.40 -15.98 0.34
C LEU A 128 16.37 -17.50 0.33
N THR A 129 16.50 -18.11 -0.85
CA THR A 129 16.55 -19.57 -0.98
C THR A 129 17.75 -20.17 -0.25
N ILE A 130 18.83 -19.39 -0.12
CA ILE A 130 20.06 -19.80 0.56
C ILE A 130 19.94 -19.62 2.08
N SER A 131 19.54 -18.43 2.53
CA SER A 131 19.43 -18.08 3.95
C SER A 131 18.62 -16.81 4.17
N LYS A 132 18.38 -16.46 5.44
CA LYS A 132 17.70 -15.21 5.81
C LYS A 132 18.46 -13.99 5.29
N LEU A 133 17.69 -13.01 4.83
CA LEU A 133 18.21 -11.84 4.14
C LEU A 133 17.88 -10.57 4.93
N LYS A 134 18.90 -9.87 5.41
CA LYS A 134 18.72 -8.57 6.04
C LYS A 134 18.64 -7.48 4.98
N VAL A 135 17.46 -6.88 4.87
CA VAL A 135 17.19 -5.82 3.89
C VAL A 135 16.58 -4.60 4.55
N GLU A 136 16.93 -3.48 3.97
CA GLU A 136 16.26 -2.21 4.17
C GLU A 136 15.07 -2.16 3.21
N MET A 137 13.87 -1.98 3.75
CA MET A 137 12.67 -1.81 2.94
C MET A 137 11.92 -0.53 3.32
N SER A 138 11.40 0.15 2.30
CA SER A 138 10.49 1.29 2.46
C SER A 138 9.07 0.78 2.29
N VAL A 139 8.20 1.00 3.28
CA VAL A 139 6.81 0.56 3.21
C VAL A 139 5.87 1.75 3.28
N GLU A 140 4.99 1.79 2.29
CA GLU A 140 3.88 2.73 2.27
C GLU A 140 2.61 2.00 2.73
N GLY A 141 2.35 2.08 4.04
CA GLY A 141 1.22 1.39 4.66
C GLY A 141 1.46 -0.10 4.84
N ARG A 142 1.27 -0.89 3.79
CA ARG A 142 1.49 -2.35 3.79
C ARG A 142 2.20 -2.87 2.52
N ARG A 143 2.57 -1.96 1.60
CA ARG A 143 3.26 -2.31 0.35
C ARG A 143 4.69 -1.78 0.38
N ILE A 144 5.64 -2.66 0.07
CA ILE A 144 7.06 -2.36 -0.08
C ILE A 144 7.25 -1.61 -1.41
N THR A 145 7.70 -0.36 -1.31
CA THR A 145 7.96 0.52 -2.47
C THR A 145 9.43 0.43 -2.91
N LYS A 146 10.35 0.14 -1.98
CA LYS A 146 11.79 -0.02 -2.23
C LYS A 146 12.40 -1.09 -1.32
N MET A 147 13.39 -1.82 -1.83
CA MET A 147 14.12 -2.86 -1.10
C MET A 147 15.61 -2.83 -1.47
N ARG A 148 16.50 -2.89 -0.47
CA ARG A 148 17.95 -2.86 -0.64
C ARG A 148 18.66 -3.77 0.37
N LEU A 149 19.76 -4.40 -0.04
CA LEU A 149 20.60 -5.19 0.85
C LEU A 149 21.32 -4.30 1.86
N VAL A 150 21.29 -4.74 3.11
CA VAL A 150 22.11 -4.15 4.17
C VAL A 150 23.41 -4.93 4.19
N ASN A 151 24.51 -4.30 3.81
CA ASN A 151 25.81 -4.90 4.06
C ASN A 151 26.11 -4.79 5.56
N GLU A 152 26.34 -5.93 6.21
CA GLU A 152 27.04 -5.95 7.50
C GLU A 152 28.51 -5.63 7.23
N ALA A 153 29.02 -4.63 7.95
CA ALA A 153 30.41 -4.17 7.86
C ALA A 153 31.35 -5.05 8.69
#